data_AF-A0A914VGY2-F1
#
_entry.id   AF-A0A914VGY2-F1
#
_cell.length_a   1.000
_cell.length_b   1.000
_cell.length_c   1.000
_cell.angle_alpha   90.00
_cell.angle_beta   90.00
_cell.angle_gamma   90.00
#
_symmetry.space_group_name_H-M   'P 1'
#
loop_
_entity.id
_entity.type
_entity.pdbx_description
1 polymer ?
#
loop_
_entity_poly.entity_id
_entity_poly.type
_entity_poly.pdbx_seq_one_letter_code
_entity_poly.pdbx_strand_id
1 'polypeptide(L)'
;MTTFEELLRETTCTLEPLAMNYLFKIRDKKFPVIEQQSMPSTSDAYAKFVASYLTKENSEDDTLERDELVELKKCGEEVKTAHTRLETCRGALETLKDRYEVVAENTSSLHDACDQLMADQTRLAAAAEDIRAKLYYFDHVQPLMQKLNSTHMAVGGQAFTHALSTIDECLAFLHKQRDYLDAQAYITKYEQCLSRALTAVKSYVQSTLAASAQAVKQKSSDDDDHFAALYGVFATHANAVRVVMETVESKFDRAQE
;
A
#
# COMPACT_ATOMS: atom_id res chain seq x y z
N MET A 1 3.63 -18.08 10.33
CA MET A 1 2.96 -16.76 10.24
C MET A 1 2.26 -16.56 8.89
N THR A 2 2.68 -17.24 7.83
CA THR A 2 2.11 -17.14 6.47
C THR A 2 0.71 -17.76 6.30
N THR A 3 0.37 -18.82 7.05
CA THR A 3 -0.92 -19.53 6.89
C THR A 3 -2.14 -18.81 7.48
N PHE A 4 -1.93 -17.94 8.47
CA PHE A 4 -3.03 -17.18 9.10
C PHE A 4 -3.39 -15.93 8.30
N GLU A 5 -2.39 -15.27 7.70
CA GLU A 5 -2.62 -14.16 6.77
C GLU A 5 -3.28 -14.61 5.47
N GLU A 6 -2.94 -15.81 4.95
CA GLU A 6 -3.64 -16.39 3.80
C GLU A 6 -5.10 -16.73 4.13
N LEU A 7 -5.37 -17.34 5.29
CA LEU A 7 -6.75 -17.62 5.71
C LEU A 7 -7.56 -16.33 5.91
N LEU A 8 -6.97 -15.30 6.52
CA LEU A 8 -7.64 -14.01 6.69
C LEU A 8 -7.89 -13.33 5.34
N ARG A 9 -6.93 -13.38 4.41
CA ARG A 9 -7.07 -12.81 3.05
C ARG A 9 -8.12 -13.54 2.23
N GLU A 10 -8.20 -14.86 2.32
CA GLU A 10 -9.18 -15.69 1.62
C GLU A 10 -10.60 -15.52 2.20
N THR A 11 -10.70 -15.38 3.53
CA THR A 11 -11.98 -15.14 4.22
C THR A 11 -12.50 -13.71 4.03
N THR A 12 -11.61 -12.71 4.00
CA THR A 12 -11.97 -11.30 3.75
C THR A 12 -12.37 -11.05 2.29
N CYS A 13 -11.66 -11.65 1.33
CA CYS A 13 -11.91 -11.45 -0.11
C CYS A 13 -13.20 -12.14 -0.60
N THR A 14 -13.68 -13.19 0.08
CA THR A 14 -14.91 -13.90 -0.27
C THR A 14 -16.16 -13.39 0.45
N LEU A 15 -16.02 -12.89 1.69
CA LEU A 15 -17.15 -12.29 2.41
C LEU A 15 -17.56 -10.91 1.88
N GLU A 16 -16.60 -10.06 1.48
CA GLU A 16 -16.89 -8.68 1.05
C GLU A 16 -17.89 -8.59 -0.11
N PRO A 17 -17.68 -9.23 -1.28
CA PRO A 17 -18.54 -9.00 -2.42
C PRO A 17 -19.93 -9.62 -2.25
N LEU A 18 -20.07 -10.72 -1.51
CA LEU A 18 -21.37 -11.36 -1.32
C LEU A 18 -22.18 -10.68 -0.21
N ALA A 19 -21.54 -10.29 0.90
CA ALA A 19 -22.18 -9.57 2.00
C ALA A 19 -22.50 -8.12 1.61
N MET A 20 -21.57 -7.40 0.94
CA MET A 20 -21.89 -6.08 0.39
C MET A 20 -23.01 -6.16 -0.65
N ASN A 21 -23.00 -7.12 -1.59
CA ASN A 21 -24.05 -7.23 -2.61
C ASN A 21 -25.41 -7.54 -1.98
N TYR A 22 -25.46 -8.35 -0.93
CA TYR A 22 -26.70 -8.57 -0.16
C TYR A 22 -27.16 -7.32 0.59
N LEU A 23 -26.25 -6.60 1.27
CA LEU A 23 -26.60 -5.39 2.03
C LEU A 23 -26.97 -4.21 1.12
N PHE A 24 -26.29 -4.04 -0.02
CA PHE A 24 -26.58 -3.01 -1.01
C PHE A 24 -27.92 -3.27 -1.72
N LYS A 25 -28.22 -4.55 -2.05
CA LYS A 25 -29.54 -4.96 -2.58
C LYS A 25 -30.69 -4.76 -1.60
N ILE A 26 -30.42 -4.68 -0.30
CA ILE A 26 -31.43 -4.43 0.73
C ILE A 26 -31.57 -2.93 1.00
N ARG A 27 -30.47 -2.15 0.97
CA ARG A 27 -30.48 -0.69 1.12
C ARG A 27 -31.29 0.02 0.01
N ASP A 28 -31.21 -0.46 -1.23
CA ASP A 28 -31.98 0.11 -2.35
C ASP A 28 -33.43 -0.36 -2.40
N LYS A 29 -33.81 -1.36 -1.59
CA LYS A 29 -35.22 -1.66 -1.36
C LYS A 29 -35.77 -0.62 -0.40
N LYS A 30 -36.37 0.42 -0.95
CA LYS A 30 -37.45 1.16 -0.27
C LYS A 30 -38.46 0.11 0.21
N PHE A 31 -38.36 -0.29 1.47
CA PHE A 31 -39.46 -1.02 2.09
C PHE A 31 -40.66 -0.07 2.00
N PRO A 32 -41.78 -0.52 1.43
CA PRO A 32 -42.95 0.32 1.36
C PRO A 32 -43.23 0.80 2.78
N VAL A 33 -43.36 2.12 2.94
CA VAL A 33 -43.99 2.67 4.13
C VAL A 33 -45.31 1.94 4.20
N ILE A 34 -45.47 1.08 5.21
CA ILE A 34 -46.79 0.61 5.57
C ILE A 34 -47.45 1.87 6.10
N GLU A 35 -48.04 2.65 5.18
CA GLU A 35 -49.03 3.62 5.56
C GLU A 35 -49.95 2.87 6.50
N GLN A 36 -50.14 3.42 7.70
CA GLN A 36 -51.25 3.01 8.55
C GLN A 36 -52.52 3.29 7.75
N GLN A 37 -52.87 2.38 6.84
CA GLN A 37 -54.19 2.30 6.30
C GLN A 37 -55.05 2.02 7.52
N SER A 38 -55.82 3.03 7.90
CA SER A 38 -56.94 2.87 8.81
C SER A 38 -57.62 1.56 8.43
N MET A 39 -57.69 0.63 9.40
CA MET A 39 -58.44 -0.62 9.28
C MET A 39 -59.65 -0.39 8.36
N PRO A 40 -59.78 -1.09 7.22
CA PRO A 40 -60.93 -0.91 6.34
C PRO A 40 -62.15 -1.10 7.23
N SER A 41 -62.99 -0.07 7.30
CA SER A 41 -64.01 -0.02 8.33
C SER A 41 -64.76 -1.34 8.30
N THR A 42 -64.70 -2.08 9.41
CA THR A 42 -65.48 -3.29 9.68
C THR A 42 -66.99 -3.04 9.59
N SER A 43 -67.39 -1.82 9.21
CA SER A 43 -68.72 -1.33 8.89
C SER A 43 -69.49 -2.22 7.95
N ASP A 44 -68.94 -2.85 6.89
CA ASP A 44 -69.79 -3.65 5.98
C ASP A 44 -70.18 -5.03 6.56
N ALA A 45 -69.25 -5.69 7.25
CA ALA A 45 -69.53 -6.94 7.96
C ALA A 45 -70.37 -6.70 9.22
N TYR A 46 -70.08 -5.63 9.95
CA TYR A 46 -70.85 -5.21 11.12
C TYR A 46 -72.25 -4.71 10.72
N ALA A 47 -72.40 -4.00 9.60
CA ALA A 47 -73.71 -3.55 9.10
C ALA A 47 -74.56 -4.71 8.58
N LYS A 48 -73.98 -5.68 7.86
CA LYS A 48 -74.70 -6.92 7.48
C LYS A 48 -75.14 -7.71 8.71
N PHE A 49 -74.30 -7.77 9.73
CA PHE A 49 -74.61 -8.44 10.98
C PHE A 49 -75.73 -7.75 11.76
N VAL A 50 -75.65 -6.42 11.95
CA VAL A 50 -76.69 -5.60 12.60
C VAL A 50 -78.01 -5.65 11.82
N ALA A 51 -77.97 -5.65 10.49
CA ALA A 51 -79.15 -5.82 9.64
C ALA A 51 -79.81 -7.19 9.82
N SER A 52 -79.02 -8.27 9.97
CA SER A 52 -79.56 -9.61 10.24
C SER A 52 -80.15 -9.72 11.65
N TYR A 53 -79.59 -8.99 12.63
CA TYR A 53 -80.08 -8.93 14.01
C TYR A 53 -81.44 -8.24 14.11
N LEU A 54 -81.59 -7.07 13.48
CA LEU A 54 -82.85 -6.32 13.44
C LEU A 54 -83.98 -7.07 12.69
N THR A 55 -83.62 -7.99 11.80
CA THR A 55 -84.60 -8.82 11.07
C THR A 55 -85.10 -9.99 11.91
N LYS A 56 -84.29 -10.50 12.85
CA LYS A 56 -84.59 -11.67 13.70
C LYS A 56 -85.30 -11.32 15.01
N GLU A 57 -85.20 -10.09 15.50
CA GLU A 57 -85.95 -9.59 16.68
C GLU A 57 -87.49 -9.64 16.49
N ASN A 58 -87.96 -9.93 15.27
CA ASN A 58 -89.38 -10.14 14.94
C ASN A 58 -89.84 -11.62 14.96
N SER A 59 -89.00 -12.59 15.37
CA SER A 59 -89.36 -14.01 15.48
C SER A 59 -89.01 -14.56 16.87
N GLU A 60 -90.03 -14.94 17.64
CA GLU A 60 -89.92 -15.47 19.01
C GLU A 60 -89.41 -16.93 19.06
N ASP A 61 -88.10 -17.18 18.88
CA ASP A 61 -87.49 -18.50 19.10
C ASP A 61 -86.16 -18.42 19.89
N ASP A 62 -86.29 -18.34 21.23
CA ASP A 62 -85.22 -18.16 22.23
C ASP A 62 -84.08 -19.21 22.19
N THR A 63 -84.28 -20.37 21.54
CA THR A 63 -83.30 -21.48 21.55
C THR A 63 -82.27 -21.41 20.44
N LEU A 64 -82.67 -20.98 19.24
CA LEU A 64 -81.77 -20.80 18.08
C LEU A 64 -80.85 -19.58 18.27
N GLU A 65 -81.34 -18.54 18.95
CA GLU A 65 -80.57 -17.32 19.27
C GLU A 65 -79.38 -17.60 20.19
N ARG A 66 -79.46 -18.63 21.05
CA ARG A 66 -78.44 -18.96 22.04
C ARG A 66 -77.21 -19.65 21.42
N ASP A 67 -77.41 -20.52 20.43
CA ASP A 67 -76.32 -21.22 19.72
C ASP A 67 -75.57 -20.29 18.75
N GLU A 68 -76.29 -19.42 18.04
CA GLU A 68 -75.67 -18.40 17.18
C GLU A 68 -74.82 -17.40 17.98
N LEU A 69 -75.29 -17.00 19.17
CA LEU A 69 -74.52 -16.16 20.11
C LEU A 69 -73.23 -16.83 20.62
N VAL A 70 -73.23 -18.16 20.77
CA VAL A 70 -72.04 -18.92 21.20
C VAL A 70 -70.99 -18.94 20.08
N GLU A 71 -71.40 -19.19 18.83
CA GLU A 71 -70.49 -19.17 17.67
C GLU A 71 -69.93 -17.77 17.39
N LEU A 72 -70.73 -16.70 17.59
CA LEU A 72 -70.25 -15.32 17.50
C LEU A 72 -69.23 -14.97 18.58
N LYS A 73 -69.43 -15.43 19.82
CA LYS A 73 -68.44 -15.24 20.89
C LYS A 73 -67.13 -15.95 20.57
N LYS A 74 -67.20 -17.19 20.07
CA LYS A 74 -66.03 -17.95 19.63
C LYS A 74 -65.28 -17.27 18.49
N CYS A 75 -65.99 -16.82 17.45
CA CYS A 75 -65.41 -16.04 16.36
C CYS A 75 -64.76 -14.74 16.88
N GLY A 76 -65.40 -14.06 17.84
CA GLY A 76 -64.83 -12.88 18.50
C GLY A 76 -63.54 -13.16 19.28
N GLU A 77 -63.45 -14.32 19.94
CA GLU A 77 -62.24 -14.78 20.64
C GLU A 77 -61.11 -15.15 19.66
N GLU A 78 -61.45 -15.77 18.54
CA GLU A 78 -60.50 -16.07 17.45
C GLU A 78 -59.92 -14.79 16.84
N VAL A 79 -60.77 -13.78 16.57
CA VAL A 79 -60.33 -12.47 16.06
C VAL A 79 -59.46 -11.74 17.07
N LYS A 80 -59.79 -11.78 18.36
CA LYS A 80 -58.93 -11.21 19.43
C LYS A 80 -57.57 -11.89 19.48
N THR A 81 -57.53 -13.22 19.36
CA THR A 81 -56.29 -13.99 19.37
C THR A 81 -55.45 -13.73 18.11
N ALA A 82 -56.09 -13.57 16.95
CA ALA A 82 -55.40 -13.16 15.73
C ALA A 82 -54.82 -11.74 15.85
N HIS A 83 -55.56 -10.82 16.46
CA HIS A 83 -55.11 -9.45 16.68
C HIS A 83 -53.89 -9.39 17.62
N THR A 84 -53.91 -10.11 18.75
CA THR A 84 -52.74 -10.15 19.66
C THR A 84 -51.50 -10.75 19.00
N ARG A 85 -51.67 -11.78 18.16
CA ARG A 85 -50.59 -12.35 17.35
C ARG A 85 -50.03 -11.35 16.34
N LEU A 86 -50.88 -10.59 15.65
CA LEU A 86 -50.46 -9.53 14.74
C LEU A 86 -49.67 -8.43 15.46
N GLU A 87 -50.13 -7.98 16.63
CA GLU A 87 -49.41 -7.00 17.43
C GLU A 87 -48.04 -7.54 17.90
N THR A 88 -47.97 -8.81 18.24
CA THR A 88 -46.69 -9.46 18.63
C THR A 88 -45.73 -9.55 17.44
N CYS A 89 -46.23 -9.95 16.26
CA CYS A 89 -45.45 -9.95 15.02
C CYS A 89 -44.98 -8.54 14.64
N ARG A 90 -45.83 -7.52 14.83
CA ARG A 90 -45.49 -6.12 14.57
C ARG A 90 -44.35 -5.65 15.48
N GLY A 91 -44.44 -5.89 16.79
CA GLY A 91 -43.37 -5.55 17.72
C GLY A 91 -42.05 -6.30 17.47
N ALA A 92 -42.12 -7.56 17.05
CA ALA A 92 -40.95 -8.34 16.65
C ALA A 92 -40.30 -7.78 15.37
N LEU A 93 -41.09 -7.33 14.40
CA LEU A 93 -40.60 -6.71 13.17
C LEU A 93 -39.98 -5.34 13.43
N GLU A 94 -40.57 -4.52 14.31
CA GLU A 94 -39.99 -3.25 14.76
C GLU A 94 -38.64 -3.48 15.44
N THR A 95 -38.56 -4.44 16.38
CA THR A 95 -37.29 -4.81 17.04
C THR A 95 -36.24 -5.30 16.05
N LEU A 96 -36.64 -6.08 15.04
CA LEU A 96 -35.74 -6.56 14.00
C LEU A 96 -35.20 -5.41 13.16
N LYS A 97 -36.06 -4.44 12.82
CA LYS A 97 -35.67 -3.24 12.08
C LYS A 97 -34.66 -2.42 12.86
N ASP A 98 -34.92 -2.13 14.13
CA ASP A 98 -34.01 -1.34 14.97
C ASP A 98 -32.64 -2.02 15.11
N ARG A 99 -32.63 -3.34 15.33
CA ARG A 99 -31.38 -4.12 15.38
C ARG A 99 -30.64 -4.10 14.05
N TYR A 100 -31.36 -4.14 12.94
CA TYR A 100 -30.75 -4.06 11.62
C TYR A 100 -30.11 -2.69 11.37
N GLU A 101 -30.78 -1.60 11.75
CA GLU A 101 -30.22 -0.25 11.63
C GLU A 101 -28.93 -0.11 12.44
N VAL A 102 -28.91 -0.60 13.69
CA VAL A 102 -27.70 -0.61 14.53
C VAL A 102 -26.58 -1.43 13.89
N VAL A 103 -26.88 -2.61 13.35
CA VAL A 103 -25.88 -3.45 12.68
C VAL A 103 -25.36 -2.78 11.41
N ALA A 104 -26.22 -2.13 10.63
CA ALA A 104 -25.84 -1.41 9.43
C ALA A 104 -24.94 -0.22 9.75
N GLU A 105 -25.27 0.58 10.77
CA GLU A 105 -24.45 1.71 11.23
C GLU A 105 -23.08 1.23 11.73
N ASN A 106 -23.06 0.20 12.59
CA ASN A 106 -21.81 -0.38 13.09
C ASN A 106 -20.94 -0.96 11.97
N THR A 107 -21.55 -1.62 10.99
CA THR A 107 -20.82 -2.19 9.84
C THR A 107 -20.27 -1.08 8.95
N SER A 108 -21.02 -0.01 8.72
CA SER A 108 -20.54 1.17 7.97
C SER A 108 -19.36 1.82 8.70
N SER A 109 -19.50 2.08 10.00
CA SER A 109 -18.42 2.68 10.79
C SER A 109 -17.16 1.80 10.84
N LEU A 110 -17.32 0.47 10.91
CA LEU A 110 -16.20 -0.46 10.84
C LEU A 110 -15.52 -0.41 9.46
N HIS A 111 -16.32 -0.39 8.39
CA HIS A 111 -15.80 -0.30 7.03
C HIS A 111 -15.00 0.99 6.82
N ASP A 112 -15.55 2.14 7.25
CA ASP A 112 -14.86 3.43 7.18
C ASP A 112 -13.55 3.41 7.97
N ALA A 113 -13.52 2.78 9.14
CA ALA A 113 -12.31 2.62 9.94
C ALA A 113 -11.27 1.72 9.25
N CYS A 114 -11.70 0.65 8.58
CA CYS A 114 -10.84 -0.21 7.79
C CYS A 114 -10.24 0.53 6.59
N ASP A 115 -11.03 1.32 5.87
CA ASP A 115 -10.57 2.11 4.73
C ASP A 115 -9.53 3.16 5.16
N GLN A 116 -9.79 3.85 6.27
CA GLN A 116 -8.82 4.78 6.86
C GLN A 116 -7.52 4.07 7.25
N LEU A 117 -7.61 2.90 7.87
CA LEU A 117 -6.43 2.12 8.26
C LEU A 117 -5.62 1.67 7.02
N MET A 118 -6.28 1.25 5.95
CA MET A 118 -5.62 0.87 4.70
C MET A 118 -4.95 2.07 4.03
N ALA A 119 -5.60 3.23 4.03
CA ALA A 119 -5.02 4.47 3.54
C ALA A 119 -3.76 4.87 4.36
N ASP A 120 -3.83 4.78 5.68
CA ASP A 120 -2.71 5.08 6.56
C ASP A 120 -1.57 4.07 6.41
N GLN A 121 -1.86 2.78 6.29
CA GLN A 121 -0.85 1.76 6.03
C GLN A 121 -0.11 2.06 4.72
N THR A 122 -0.85 2.41 3.66
CA THR A 122 -0.27 2.75 2.36
C THR A 122 0.60 4.01 2.46
N ARG A 123 0.11 5.04 3.16
CA ARG A 123 0.84 6.30 3.38
C ARG A 123 2.11 6.09 4.19
N LEU A 124 2.05 5.31 5.26
CA LEU A 124 3.21 4.97 6.11
C LEU A 124 4.22 4.13 5.33
N ALA A 125 3.77 3.18 4.53
CA ALA A 125 4.66 2.38 3.68
C ALA A 125 5.40 3.26 2.65
N ALA A 126 4.68 4.19 2.00
CA ALA A 126 5.28 5.14 1.07
C ALA A 126 6.30 6.06 1.77
N ALA A 127 5.97 6.58 2.96
CA ALA A 127 6.89 7.40 3.75
C ALA A 127 8.14 6.60 4.17
N ALA A 128 7.98 5.35 4.58
CA ALA A 128 9.10 4.48 4.94
C ALA A 128 10.01 4.18 3.73
N GLU A 129 9.44 4.04 2.54
CA GLU A 129 10.22 3.89 1.30
C GLU A 129 10.98 5.18 0.96
N ASP A 130 10.34 6.34 1.05
CA ASP A 130 10.99 7.64 0.81
C ASP A 130 12.15 7.88 1.80
N ILE A 131 11.96 7.54 3.08
CA ILE A 131 13.03 7.60 4.08
C ILE A 131 14.16 6.64 3.71
N ARG A 132 13.86 5.39 3.31
CA ARG A 132 14.89 4.42 2.89
C ARG A 132 15.65 4.90 1.65
N ALA A 133 14.96 5.47 0.66
CA ALA A 133 15.59 6.04 -0.52
C ALA A 133 16.52 7.21 -0.19
N LYS A 134 16.15 8.05 0.78
CA LYS A 134 17.03 9.14 1.27
C LYS A 134 18.22 8.61 2.06
N LEU A 135 18.01 7.63 2.95
CA LEU A 135 19.06 7.00 3.75
C LEU A 135 20.09 6.25 2.91
N TYR A 136 19.69 5.71 1.75
CA TYR A 136 20.58 5.06 0.80
C TYR A 136 21.85 5.88 0.50
N TYR A 137 21.72 7.19 0.29
CA TYR A 137 22.85 8.09 0.03
C TYR A 137 23.80 8.24 1.24
N PHE A 138 23.31 8.02 2.45
CA PHE A 138 24.14 8.07 3.66
C PHE A 138 24.80 6.73 3.92
N ASP A 139 24.10 5.61 3.73
CA ASP A 139 24.65 4.27 3.97
C ASP A 139 25.68 3.85 2.91
N HIS A 140 25.58 4.37 1.69
CA HIS A 140 26.50 4.00 0.61
C HIS A 140 27.94 4.52 0.76
N VAL A 141 28.20 5.48 1.65
CA VAL A 141 29.55 6.04 1.81
C VAL A 141 30.55 5.00 2.35
N GLN A 142 30.13 4.15 3.28
CA GLN A 142 30.98 3.14 3.91
C GLN A 142 31.44 2.04 2.94
N PRO A 143 30.55 1.36 2.19
CA PRO A 143 30.96 0.36 1.22
C PRO A 143 31.77 0.96 0.06
N LEU A 144 31.48 2.20 -0.37
CA LEU A 144 32.29 2.90 -1.37
C LEU A 144 33.70 3.18 -0.84
N MET A 145 33.81 3.70 0.38
CA MET A 145 35.10 3.93 1.02
C MET A 145 35.89 2.64 1.19
N GLN A 146 35.25 1.53 1.60
CA GLN A 146 35.91 0.24 1.74
C GLN A 146 36.41 -0.31 0.38
N LYS A 147 35.61 -0.19 -0.67
CA LYS A 147 36.00 -0.60 -2.03
C LYS A 147 37.23 0.17 -2.50
N LEU A 148 37.21 1.50 -2.39
CA LEU A 148 38.32 2.38 -2.79
C LEU A 148 39.59 2.15 -1.96
N ASN A 149 39.46 1.66 -0.73
CA ASN A 149 40.60 1.31 0.11
C ASN A 149 41.22 -0.03 -0.23
N SER A 150 40.51 -0.88 -0.99
CA SER A 150 41.05 -2.16 -1.38
C SER A 150 42.15 -1.94 -2.42
N THR A 151 43.37 -2.36 -2.08
CA THR A 151 44.58 -2.25 -2.90
C THR A 151 44.47 -2.95 -4.27
N HIS A 152 43.40 -3.71 -4.49
CA HIS A 152 43.13 -4.49 -5.69
C HIS A 152 42.09 -3.86 -6.64
N MET A 153 41.55 -2.67 -6.36
CA MET A 153 40.70 -2.02 -7.34
C MET A 153 41.52 -1.66 -8.59
N ALA A 154 41.22 -2.35 -9.69
CA ALA A 154 41.76 -2.00 -11.00
C ALA A 154 41.25 -0.60 -11.36
N VAL A 155 42.15 0.39 -11.28
CA VAL A 155 41.84 1.80 -11.53
C VAL A 155 41.32 2.03 -12.96
N GLY A 156 41.69 1.19 -13.92
CA GLY A 156 41.13 1.19 -15.28
C GLY A 156 39.92 0.27 -15.51
N GLY A 157 39.39 -0.36 -14.47
CA GLY A 157 38.24 -1.26 -14.56
C GLY A 157 36.91 -0.53 -14.44
N GLN A 158 35.85 -1.12 -15.04
CA GLN A 158 34.48 -0.58 -14.94
C GLN A 158 34.00 -0.39 -13.50
N ALA A 159 34.50 -1.18 -12.54
CA ALA A 159 34.18 -1.04 -11.14
C ALA A 159 34.64 0.30 -10.53
N PHE A 160 35.79 0.82 -10.96
CA PHE A 160 36.30 2.13 -10.53
C PHE A 160 35.47 3.26 -11.14
N THR A 161 35.18 3.17 -12.43
CA THR A 161 34.29 4.12 -13.12
C THR A 161 32.91 4.18 -12.48
N HIS A 162 32.32 3.02 -12.16
CA HIS A 162 31.04 2.94 -11.45
C HIS A 162 31.13 3.57 -10.07
N ALA A 163 32.16 3.25 -9.28
CA ALA A 163 32.35 3.84 -7.96
C ALA A 163 32.43 5.36 -8.01
N LEU A 164 33.18 5.92 -8.96
CA LEU A 164 33.22 7.38 -9.19
C LEU A 164 31.84 7.93 -9.55
N SER A 165 31.10 7.28 -10.47
CA SER A 165 29.76 7.76 -10.87
C SER A 165 28.79 7.78 -9.69
N THR A 166 28.82 6.76 -8.84
CA THR A 166 27.98 6.71 -7.63
C THR A 166 28.37 7.81 -6.65
N ILE A 167 29.66 8.11 -6.49
CA ILE A 167 30.12 9.22 -5.63
C ILE A 167 29.60 10.56 -6.16
N ASP A 168 29.69 10.79 -7.48
CA ASP A 168 29.22 12.02 -8.11
C ASP A 168 27.69 12.19 -7.94
N GLU A 169 26.93 11.11 -8.13
CA GLU A 169 25.48 11.11 -7.93
C GLU A 169 25.09 11.41 -6.47
N CYS A 170 25.77 10.76 -5.50
CA CYS A 170 25.55 11.02 -4.08
C CYS A 170 25.88 12.47 -3.70
N LEU A 171 26.99 13.02 -4.23
CA LEU A 171 27.37 14.41 -4.00
C LEU A 171 26.37 15.40 -4.60
N ALA A 172 25.90 15.16 -5.83
CA ALA A 172 24.89 16.01 -6.46
C ALA A 172 23.58 16.05 -5.66
N PHE A 173 23.14 14.89 -5.15
CA PHE A 173 21.96 14.81 -4.29
C PHE A 173 22.14 15.57 -2.96
N LEU A 174 23.26 15.34 -2.26
CA LEU A 174 23.54 15.98 -0.98
C LEU A 174 23.76 17.49 -1.11
N HIS A 175 24.35 17.96 -2.21
CA HIS A 175 24.48 19.39 -2.50
C HIS A 175 23.15 20.07 -2.80
N LYS A 176 22.20 19.37 -3.42
CA LYS A 176 20.85 19.88 -3.63
C LYS A 176 20.03 19.94 -2.33
N GLN A 177 20.31 19.04 -1.38
CA GLN A 177 19.59 18.91 -0.11
C GLN A 177 20.46 19.33 1.09
N ARG A 178 20.89 20.59 1.12
CA ARG A 178 21.75 21.11 2.21
C ARG A 178 21.02 21.31 3.54
N ASP A 179 19.70 21.13 3.57
CA ASP A 179 18.85 21.32 4.75
C ASP A 179 18.94 20.15 5.75
N TYR A 180 19.53 19.01 5.36
CA TYR A 180 19.74 17.90 6.29
C TYR A 180 20.88 18.19 7.27
N LEU A 181 20.65 17.89 8.56
CA LEU A 181 21.61 18.11 9.64
C LEU A 181 23.00 17.52 9.35
N ASP A 182 23.03 16.30 8.82
CA ASP A 182 24.27 15.56 8.56
C ASP A 182 24.80 15.72 7.12
N ALA A 183 24.14 16.50 6.25
CA ALA A 183 24.53 16.62 4.84
C ALA A 183 26.01 17.04 4.69
N GLN A 184 26.44 18.07 5.42
CA GLN A 184 27.81 18.59 5.33
C GLN A 184 28.87 17.58 5.77
N ALA A 185 28.58 16.80 6.81
CA ALA A 185 29.50 15.77 7.29
C ALA A 185 29.66 14.65 6.26
N TYR A 186 28.58 14.28 5.56
CA TYR A 186 28.63 13.26 4.52
C TYR A 186 29.23 13.76 3.21
N ILE A 187 28.98 15.02 2.81
CA ILE A 187 29.68 15.67 1.70
C ILE A 187 31.19 15.57 1.91
N THR A 188 31.67 15.96 3.10
CA THR A 188 33.11 15.87 3.43
C THR A 188 33.65 14.43 3.31
N LYS A 189 32.87 13.42 3.73
CA LYS A 189 33.27 12.01 3.59
C LYS A 189 33.34 11.57 2.11
N TYR A 190 32.41 12.03 1.28
CA TYR A 190 32.42 11.75 -0.16
C TYR A 190 33.56 12.47 -0.88
N GLU A 191 33.87 13.72 -0.52
CA GLU A 191 35.05 14.45 -1.01
C GLU A 191 36.36 13.75 -0.64
N GLN A 192 36.43 13.17 0.57
CA GLN A 192 37.56 12.32 0.97
C GLN A 192 37.66 11.06 0.11
N CYS A 193 36.54 10.39 -0.18
CA CYS A 193 36.52 9.22 -1.07
C CYS A 193 37.03 9.60 -2.46
N LEU A 194 36.59 10.74 -3.00
CA LEU A 194 37.06 11.26 -4.28
C LEU A 194 38.57 11.56 -4.26
N SER A 195 39.05 12.25 -3.22
CA SER A 195 40.48 12.55 -3.04
C SER A 195 41.34 11.28 -2.99
N ARG A 196 40.82 10.21 -2.35
CA ARG A 196 41.48 8.90 -2.30
C ARG A 196 41.47 8.21 -3.66
N ALA A 197 40.38 8.28 -4.40
CA ALA A 197 40.29 7.74 -5.75
C ALA A 197 41.31 8.42 -6.69
N LEU A 198 41.42 9.74 -6.64
CA LEU A 198 42.43 10.49 -7.39
C LEU A 198 43.87 10.14 -6.96
N THR A 199 44.09 9.92 -5.67
CA THR A 199 45.39 9.46 -5.15
C THR A 199 45.72 8.06 -5.67
N ALA A 200 44.72 7.16 -5.77
CA ALA A 200 44.90 5.84 -6.36
C ALA A 200 45.26 5.91 -7.85
N VAL A 201 44.61 6.81 -8.61
CA VAL A 201 44.98 7.10 -10.02
C VAL A 201 46.42 7.59 -10.11
N LYS A 202 46.79 8.59 -9.31
CA LYS A 202 48.16 9.11 -9.27
C LYS A 202 49.19 8.01 -8.97
N SER A 203 48.93 7.18 -7.96
CA SER A 203 49.79 6.05 -7.58
C SER A 203 49.89 5.02 -8.70
N TYR A 204 48.79 4.72 -9.39
CA TYR A 204 48.76 3.85 -10.56
C TYR A 204 49.63 4.38 -11.71
N VAL A 205 49.53 5.67 -12.02
CA VAL A 205 50.39 6.30 -13.05
C VAL A 205 51.86 6.25 -12.65
N GLN A 206 52.18 6.56 -11.39
CA GLN A 206 53.54 6.49 -10.88
C GLN A 206 54.12 5.06 -10.93
N SER A 207 53.34 4.05 -10.53
CA SER A 207 53.78 2.66 -10.55
C SER A 207 53.96 2.14 -11.98
N THR A 208 53.06 2.53 -12.88
CA THR A 208 53.12 2.19 -14.31
C THR A 208 54.36 2.80 -14.97
N LEU A 209 54.69 4.05 -14.64
CA LEU A 209 55.90 4.71 -15.14
C LEU A 209 57.17 4.09 -14.56
N ALA A 210 57.18 3.76 -13.26
CA ALA A 210 58.30 3.08 -12.61
C ALA A 210 58.54 1.68 -13.19
N ALA A 211 57.47 0.92 -13.44
CA ALA A 211 57.53 -0.39 -14.10
C ALA A 211 58.06 -0.28 -15.54
N SER A 212 57.64 0.76 -16.27
CA SER A 212 58.17 1.06 -17.61
C SER A 212 59.67 1.31 -17.57
N ALA A 213 60.13 2.16 -16.65
CA ALA A 213 61.56 2.46 -16.48
C ALA A 213 62.38 1.22 -16.09
N GLN A 214 61.82 0.32 -15.27
CA GLN A 214 62.48 -0.94 -14.90
C GLN A 214 62.52 -1.94 -16.06
N ALA A 215 61.43 -2.06 -16.82
CA ALA A 215 61.36 -2.94 -17.99
C ALA A 215 62.35 -2.50 -19.09
N VAL A 216 62.57 -1.19 -19.25
CA VAL A 216 63.60 -0.64 -20.13
C VAL A 216 65.01 -1.00 -19.64
N LYS A 217 65.29 -0.80 -18.34
CA LYS A 217 66.60 -1.17 -17.73
C LYS A 217 66.94 -2.65 -17.89
N GLN A 218 65.93 -3.53 -17.92
CA GLN A 218 66.13 -4.98 -18.10
C GLN A 218 66.34 -5.39 -19.57
N LYS A 219 65.86 -4.60 -20.54
CA LYS A 219 65.97 -4.88 -21.99
C LYS A 219 67.19 -4.24 -22.66
N SER A 220 67.82 -3.25 -22.02
CA SER A 220 68.92 -2.49 -22.58
C SER A 220 70.29 -3.11 -22.26
N SER A 221 70.74 -4.05 -23.09
CA SER A 221 72.12 -4.53 -23.10
C SER A 221 72.94 -4.07 -24.32
N ASP A 222 72.28 -3.56 -25.37
CA ASP A 222 72.90 -2.98 -26.59
C ASP A 222 72.39 -1.55 -26.85
N ASP A 223 73.29 -0.63 -27.21
CA ASP A 223 73.01 0.81 -27.35
C ASP A 223 72.13 1.16 -28.57
N ASP A 224 72.22 0.40 -29.67
CA ASP A 224 71.51 0.71 -30.93
C ASP A 224 70.00 0.40 -30.89
N ASP A 225 69.57 -0.59 -30.09
CA ASP A 225 68.16 -0.96 -29.89
C ASP A 225 67.52 -0.29 -28.66
N HIS A 226 68.29 0.48 -27.90
CA HIS A 226 67.84 1.06 -26.63
C HIS A 226 66.65 2.01 -26.82
N PHE A 227 66.71 2.91 -27.81
CA PHE A 227 65.65 3.87 -28.07
C PHE A 227 64.36 3.21 -28.60
N ALA A 228 64.47 2.21 -29.47
CA ALA A 228 63.31 1.47 -29.98
C ALA A 228 62.61 0.68 -28.87
N ALA A 229 63.38 0.04 -27.97
CA ALA A 229 62.84 -0.64 -26.80
C ALA A 229 62.19 0.33 -25.81
N LEU A 230 62.79 1.51 -25.59
CA LEU A 230 62.30 2.54 -24.69
C LEU A 230 60.97 3.12 -25.17
N TYR A 231 60.88 3.50 -26.45
CA TYR A 231 59.63 3.97 -27.05
C TYR A 231 58.55 2.88 -27.10
N GLY A 232 58.91 1.63 -27.43
CA GLY A 232 57.94 0.53 -27.49
C GLY A 232 57.33 0.19 -26.12
N VAL A 233 58.16 0.10 -25.07
CA VAL A 233 57.69 -0.17 -23.70
C VAL A 233 56.93 1.02 -23.13
N PHE A 234 57.38 2.25 -23.39
CA PHE A 234 56.67 3.44 -22.94
C PHE A 234 55.31 3.57 -23.66
N ALA A 235 55.23 3.33 -24.97
CA ALA A 235 53.99 3.45 -25.73
C ALA A 235 52.89 2.48 -25.25
N THR A 236 53.25 1.26 -24.82
CA THR A 236 52.26 0.31 -24.28
C THR A 236 51.71 0.75 -22.94
N HIS A 237 52.58 1.19 -22.02
CA HIS A 237 52.18 1.66 -20.70
C HIS A 237 51.49 3.03 -20.74
N ALA A 238 51.89 3.92 -21.66
CA ALA A 238 51.24 5.19 -21.91
C ALA A 238 49.81 5.02 -22.42
N ASN A 239 49.54 4.02 -23.26
CA ASN A 239 48.17 3.70 -23.67
C ASN A 239 47.29 3.26 -22.50
N ALA A 240 47.82 2.46 -21.57
CA ALA A 240 47.09 2.05 -20.37
C ALA A 240 46.78 3.25 -19.46
N VAL A 241 47.75 4.15 -19.24
CA VAL A 241 47.53 5.39 -18.48
C VAL A 241 46.52 6.30 -19.15
N ARG A 242 46.60 6.46 -20.48
CA ARG A 242 45.69 7.32 -21.25
C ARG A 242 44.23 6.92 -21.06
N VAL A 243 43.91 5.61 -21.13
CA VAL A 243 42.54 5.12 -20.93
C VAL A 243 41.99 5.48 -19.54
N VAL A 244 42.83 5.37 -18.51
CA VAL A 244 42.45 5.75 -17.14
C VAL A 244 42.23 7.26 -17.04
N MET A 245 43.13 8.04 -17.64
CA MET A 245 43.06 9.50 -17.60
C MET A 245 41.83 10.05 -18.34
N GLU A 246 41.55 9.57 -19.55
CA GLU A 246 40.36 9.93 -20.33
C GLU A 246 39.06 9.62 -19.56
N THR A 247 39.05 8.52 -18.77
CA THR A 247 37.91 8.16 -17.93
C THR A 247 37.70 9.14 -16.77
N VAL A 248 38.79 9.69 -16.21
CA VAL A 248 38.72 10.69 -15.12
C VAL A 248 38.39 12.08 -15.68
N GLU A 249 39.00 12.46 -16.78
CA GLU A 249 38.80 13.75 -17.46
C GLU A 249 37.35 13.89 -17.96
N SER A 250 36.82 12.88 -18.64
CA SER A 250 35.41 12.88 -19.10
C SER A 250 34.39 12.99 -17.95
N LYS A 251 34.77 12.60 -16.74
CA LYS A 251 33.93 12.80 -15.54
C LYS A 251 34.08 14.17 -14.93
N PHE A 252 35.28 14.74 -14.98
CA PHE A 252 35.55 16.09 -14.51
C PHE A 252 34.83 17.14 -15.38
N ASP A 253 34.87 16.98 -16.71
CA ASP A 253 34.17 17.86 -17.64
C ASP A 253 32.65 17.86 -17.37
N ARG A 254 32.09 16.66 -17.13
CA ARG A 254 30.68 16.51 -16.74
C ARG A 254 30.30 17.11 -15.38
N ALA A 255 31.27 17.35 -14.51
CA ALA A 255 31.04 17.97 -13.20
C ALA A 255 31.12 19.50 -13.25
N GLN A 256 31.63 20.07 -14.35
CA GLN A 256 31.72 21.52 -14.58
C GLN A 256 30.54 22.10 -15.37
N GLU A 257 29.76 21.26 -16.05
CA GLU A 257 28.46 21.61 -16.67
C GLU A 257 27.31 21.60 -15.64
#